data_AF-A0A661WH30-F1
#
_entry.id   AF-A0A661WH30-F1
#
_cell.length_a   1.000
_cell.length_b   1.000
_cell.length_c   1.000
_cell.angle_alpha   90.00
_cell.angle_beta   90.00
_cell.angle_gamma   90.00
#
_symmetry.space_group_name_H-M   'P 1'
#
loop_
_entity.id
_entity.type
_entity.pdbx_description
1 polymer ?
#
loop_
_entity_poly.entity_id
_entity_poly.type
_entity_poly.pdbx_seq_one_letter_code
_entity_poly.pdbx_strand_id
1 'polypeptide(L)'
;KNRGIKQLKKQLIGKTNVFAGPSGAGKTSILNAIQPGLGLEVKEVSEATKKGKHTTVSRRLVPLSDGGYIADTPGLKALDLWDITPEEVDGYFPEIREALLHCRFSDCTHTHEPGCAVIEAIKDKKIHPERYRSYLRLREVEEDKIPWF
;
A
#
# COMPACT_ATOMS: atom_id res chain seq x y z
N LYS A 1 14.51 19.64 -5.62
CA LYS A 1 14.19 19.29 -4.21
C LYS A 1 12.85 19.96 -3.84
N ASN A 2 12.02 19.35 -2.98
CA ASN A 2 10.70 19.85 -2.50
C ASN A 2 9.55 19.97 -3.53
N ARG A 3 9.63 19.32 -4.70
CA ARG A 3 8.52 19.27 -5.66
C ARG A 3 7.32 18.54 -5.03
N GLY A 4 6.11 19.10 -5.17
CA GLY A 4 4.87 18.48 -4.69
C GLY A 4 4.54 18.70 -3.21
N ILE A 5 5.45 19.23 -2.40
CA ILE A 5 5.24 19.39 -0.94
C ILE A 5 4.06 20.32 -0.63
N LYS A 6 3.89 21.41 -1.38
CA LYS A 6 2.76 22.33 -1.19
C LYS A 6 1.42 21.65 -1.46
N GLN A 7 1.33 20.87 -2.53
CA GLN A 7 0.13 20.12 -2.89
C GLN A 7 -0.18 19.04 -1.84
N LEU A 8 0.85 18.30 -1.41
CA LEU A 8 0.72 17.30 -0.35
C LEU A 8 0.24 17.95 0.96
N LYS A 9 0.85 19.06 1.40
CA LYS A 9 0.45 19.76 2.63
C LYS A 9 -1.04 20.10 2.64
N LYS A 10 -1.58 20.60 1.52
CA LYS A 10 -3.02 20.91 1.39
C LYS A 10 -3.92 19.68 1.61
N GLN A 11 -3.49 18.49 1.23
CA GLN A 11 -4.29 17.26 1.39
C GLN A 11 -4.33 16.75 2.84
N LEU A 12 -3.36 17.16 3.67
CA LEU A 12 -3.19 16.70 5.05
C LEU A 12 -3.92 17.58 6.08
N ILE A 13 -4.24 18.82 5.72
CA ILE A 13 -4.86 19.81 6.61
C ILE A 13 -6.18 19.28 7.17
N GLY A 14 -6.35 19.42 8.49
CA GLY A 14 -7.58 19.04 9.19
C GLY A 14 -7.82 17.53 9.29
N LYS A 15 -6.84 16.70 8.91
CA LYS A 15 -6.92 15.24 8.96
C LYS A 15 -5.87 14.67 9.91
N THR A 16 -6.09 13.45 10.38
CA THR A 16 -5.07 12.62 11.01
C THR A 16 -4.51 11.68 9.95
N ASN A 17 -3.22 11.81 9.66
CA ASN A 17 -2.56 11.13 8.55
C ASN A 17 -1.46 10.21 9.08
N VAL A 18 -1.10 9.19 8.31
CA VAL A 18 0.07 8.34 8.54
C VAL A 18 0.83 8.17 7.24
N PHE A 19 2.16 8.18 7.30
CA PHE A 19 2.98 7.82 6.16
C PHE A 19 3.34 6.34 6.23
N ALA A 20 2.78 5.55 5.33
CA ALA A 20 3.10 4.14 5.17
C ALA A 20 4.17 3.93 4.09
N GLY A 21 5.05 2.96 4.29
CA GLY A 21 6.07 2.57 3.31
C GLY A 21 7.33 1.99 3.96
N PRO A 22 8.21 1.36 3.17
CA PRO A 22 9.39 0.67 3.69
C PRO A 22 10.35 1.62 4.40
N SER A 23 11.23 1.06 5.24
CA SER A 23 12.34 1.81 5.82
C SER A 23 13.22 2.41 4.71
N GLY A 24 13.61 3.67 4.84
CA GLY A 24 14.37 4.39 3.80
C GLY A 24 13.56 5.06 2.70
N ALA A 25 12.22 4.91 2.67
CA ALA A 25 11.36 5.54 1.65
C ALA A 25 11.25 7.09 1.72
N GLY A 26 11.97 7.75 2.64
CA GLY A 26 11.96 9.20 2.77
C GLY A 26 10.81 9.81 3.59
N LYS A 27 10.06 9.01 4.37
CA LYS A 27 8.93 9.47 5.20
C LYS A 27 9.31 10.62 6.14
N THR A 28 10.40 10.48 6.89
CA THR A 28 10.92 11.50 7.81
C THR A 28 11.37 12.76 7.07
N SER A 29 12.00 12.59 5.90
CA SER A 29 12.41 13.72 5.05
C SER A 29 11.21 14.51 4.53
N ILE A 30 10.13 13.82 4.13
CA ILE A 30 8.87 14.45 3.70
C ILE A 30 8.23 15.19 4.87
N LEU A 31 8.19 14.59 6.06
CA LEU A 31 7.64 15.21 7.26
C LEU A 31 8.38 16.51 7.63
N ASN A 32 9.71 16.50 7.63
CA ASN A 32 10.53 17.72 7.85
C ASN A 32 10.30 18.80 6.77
N ALA A 33 10.00 18.40 5.53
CA ALA A 33 9.70 19.35 4.46
C ALA A 33 8.29 19.97 4.59
N ILE A 34 7.31 19.21 5.11
CA ILE A 34 5.93 19.67 5.33
C ILE A 34 5.85 20.62 6.53
N GLN A 35 6.55 20.28 7.60
CA GLN A 35 6.60 21.06 8.84
C GLN A 35 8.07 21.40 9.16
N PRO A 36 8.59 22.49 8.59
CA PRO A 36 9.91 22.98 8.94
C PRO A 36 10.04 23.23 10.45
N GLY A 37 11.21 22.94 11.01
CA GLY A 37 11.47 23.17 12.44
C GLY A 37 11.12 22.00 13.37
N LEU A 38 10.62 20.86 12.85
CA LEU A 38 10.45 19.65 13.68
C LEU A 38 11.77 19.06 14.16
N GLY A 39 12.87 19.29 13.44
CA GLY A 39 14.20 18.83 13.81
C GLY A 39 14.33 17.30 13.91
N LEU A 40 13.47 16.54 13.22
CA LEU A 40 13.52 15.08 13.26
C LEU A 40 14.82 14.59 12.63
N GLU A 41 15.53 13.69 13.30
CA GLU A 41 16.75 13.09 12.77
C GLU A 41 16.44 12.34 11.46
N VAL A 42 16.99 12.83 10.35
CA VAL A 42 17.00 12.11 9.07
C VAL A 42 18.31 11.35 9.01
N LYS A 43 18.32 10.08 9.43
CA LYS A 43 19.50 9.21 9.28
C LYS A 43 19.48 8.56 7.89
N GLU A 44 20.63 8.59 7.22
CA GLU A 44 20.84 7.84 5.98
C GLU A 44 20.75 6.33 6.25
N VAL A 45 20.28 5.57 5.27
CA VAL A 45 20.20 4.11 5.37
C VAL A 45 21.64 3.58 5.48
N SER A 46 21.97 2.95 6.62
CA SER A 46 23.30 2.36 6.86
C SER A 46 23.73 1.44 5.71
N GLU A 47 24.77 1.84 4.97
CA GLU A 47 25.39 1.06 3.89
C GLU A 47 26.05 -0.23 4.40
N ALA A 48 26.38 -0.31 5.69
CA ALA A 48 27.19 -1.38 6.25
C ALA A 48 26.46 -2.74 6.43
N THR A 49 25.13 -2.79 6.38
CA THR A 49 24.39 -4.03 6.74
C THR A 49 23.17 -4.38 5.89
N LYS A 50 22.73 -3.55 4.93
CA LYS A 50 21.44 -3.69 4.18
C LYS A 50 20.20 -3.97 5.07
N LYS A 51 20.33 -3.84 6.39
CA LYS A 51 19.28 -4.00 7.40
C LYS A 51 19.24 -2.71 8.19
N GLY A 52 18.15 -1.95 8.06
CA GLY A 52 17.99 -0.65 8.70
C GLY A 52 18.16 -0.75 10.21
N LYS A 53 19.22 -0.12 10.73
CA LYS A 53 19.46 0.06 12.16
C LYS A 53 18.45 1.09 12.68
N HIS A 54 17.59 0.65 13.60
CA HIS A 54 16.43 1.32 14.18
C HIS A 54 16.60 2.82 14.48
N THR A 55 15.62 3.68 14.15
CA THR A 55 15.54 5.03 14.75
C THR A 55 14.16 5.73 14.76
N THR A 56 13.03 5.00 14.80
CA THR A 56 11.79 5.59 15.35
C THR A 56 11.05 4.51 16.15
N VAL A 57 11.40 4.38 17.43
CA VAL A 57 10.70 3.49 18.38
C VAL A 57 9.47 4.20 18.97
N SER A 58 9.42 5.53 18.89
CA SER A 58 8.31 6.36 19.33
C SER A 58 7.25 6.46 18.22
N ARG A 59 6.02 6.08 18.54
CA ARG A 59 4.85 6.52 17.78
C ARG A 59 4.54 7.93 18.28
N ARG A 60 4.79 8.95 17.45
CA ARG A 60 4.46 10.33 17.80
C ARG A 60 3.39 10.85 16.86
N LEU A 61 2.38 11.50 17.42
CA LEU A 61 1.44 12.28 16.64
C LEU A 61 1.96 13.73 16.58
N VAL A 62 2.33 14.18 15.39
CA VAL A 62 2.91 15.50 15.16
C VAL A 62 1.81 16.45 14.69
N PRO A 63 1.50 17.53 15.45
CA PRO A 63 0.57 18.54 14.99
C PRO A 63 1.17 19.36 13.85
N LEU A 64 0.36 19.69 12.85
CA LEU A 64 0.74 20.57 11.75
C LEU A 64 0.38 22.02 12.08
N SER A 65 1.23 22.98 11.64
CA SER A 65 0.99 24.41 11.83
C SER A 65 -0.36 24.87 11.29
N ASP A 66 -0.78 24.25 10.19
CA ASP A 66 -1.97 24.62 9.44
C ASP A 66 -3.19 23.77 9.83
N GLY A 67 -3.08 22.99 10.92
CA GLY A 67 -4.12 22.11 11.46
C GLY A 67 -4.04 20.67 10.93
N GLY A 68 -4.46 19.72 11.78
CA GLY A 68 -4.33 18.28 11.53
C GLY A 68 -3.06 17.67 12.14
N TYR A 69 -2.86 16.38 11.89
CA TYR A 69 -1.80 15.59 12.50
C TYR A 69 -1.15 14.62 11.51
N ILE A 70 0.13 14.31 11.74
CA ILE A 70 0.83 13.20 11.09
C ILE A 70 1.39 12.26 12.17
N ALA A 71 1.00 10.99 12.11
CA ALA A 71 1.61 9.93 12.89
C ALA A 71 2.97 9.57 12.27
N ASP A 72 4.05 9.83 13.00
CA ASP A 72 5.37 9.30 12.69
C ASP A 72 5.45 7.86 13.21
N THR A 73 5.52 6.92 12.27
CA THR A 73 5.57 5.49 12.54
C THR A 73 6.83 4.90 11.93
N PRO A 74 7.48 3.90 12.56
CA PRO A 74 8.57 3.17 11.93
C PRO A 74 8.16 2.63 10.56
N GLY A 75 9.13 2.52 9.65
CA GLY A 75 8.86 1.99 8.32
C GLY A 75 8.29 0.58 8.36
N LEU A 76 7.37 0.29 7.43
CA LEU A 76 6.82 -1.05 7.26
C LEU A 76 7.97 -2.01 6.95
N LYS A 77 8.09 -3.09 7.73
CA LYS A 77 9.10 -4.13 7.53
C LYS A 77 8.55 -5.29 6.71
N ALA A 78 7.32 -5.66 7.00
CA ALA A 78 6.49 -6.58 6.25
C ALA A 78 5.07 -6.02 6.28
N LEU A 79 4.35 -6.20 5.17
CA LEU A 79 2.90 -6.11 5.16
C LEU A 79 2.41 -7.54 5.26
N ASP A 80 1.55 -7.79 6.22
CA ASP A 80 0.94 -9.09 6.42
C ASP A 80 -0.55 -8.85 6.66
N LEU A 81 -1.38 -9.75 6.15
CA LEU A 81 -2.84 -9.61 6.16
C LEU A 81 -3.37 -10.34 7.40
N TRP A 82 -3.25 -9.70 8.55
CA TRP A 82 -3.77 -10.22 9.82
C TRP A 82 -5.30 -10.14 9.81
N ASP A 83 -5.96 -11.22 10.21
CA ASP A 83 -7.43 -11.31 10.32
C ASP A 83 -8.18 -10.96 9.02
N ILE A 84 -7.61 -11.32 7.86
CA ILE A 84 -8.23 -11.16 6.54
C ILE A 84 -8.31 -12.54 5.89
N THR A 85 -9.49 -12.96 5.45
CA THR A 85 -9.62 -14.19 4.66
C THR A 85 -9.21 -13.96 3.20
N PRO A 86 -8.80 -15.02 2.46
CA PRO A 86 -8.46 -14.90 1.04
C PRO A 86 -9.58 -14.26 0.19
N GLU A 87 -10.85 -14.49 0.52
CA GLU A 87 -12.01 -13.95 -0.19
C GLU A 87 -12.21 -12.45 0.08
N GLU A 88 -11.83 -11.95 1.26
CA GLU A 88 -11.92 -10.51 1.56
C GLU A 88 -10.95 -9.68 0.70
N VAL A 89 -9.84 -10.29 0.26
CA VAL A 89 -8.87 -9.66 -0.65
C VAL A 89 -9.52 -9.28 -1.98
N ASP A 90 -10.54 -10.02 -2.44
CA ASP A 90 -11.27 -9.75 -3.67
C ASP A 90 -11.87 -8.34 -3.66
N GLY A 91 -12.34 -7.90 -2.49
CA GLY A 91 -12.94 -6.58 -2.28
C GLY A 91 -11.93 -5.44 -2.16
N TYR A 92 -10.66 -5.73 -1.89
CA TYR A 92 -9.61 -4.71 -1.67
C TYR A 92 -8.93 -4.23 -2.96
N PHE A 93 -9.17 -4.91 -4.08
CA PHE A 93 -8.76 -4.47 -5.41
C PHE A 93 -9.98 -3.86 -6.12
N PRO A 94 -10.06 -2.52 -6.28
CA PRO A 94 -11.25 -1.87 -6.82
C PRO A 94 -11.70 -2.43 -8.18
N GLU A 95 -10.74 -2.70 -9.07
CA GLU A 95 -11.00 -3.24 -10.40
C GLU A 95 -11.46 -4.70 -10.39
N ILE A 96 -11.03 -5.49 -9.39
CA ILE A 96 -11.49 -6.87 -9.19
C ILE A 96 -12.89 -6.84 -8.60
N ARG A 97 -13.10 -6.05 -7.55
CA ARG A 97 -14.39 -5.84 -6.88
C ARG A 97 -15.51 -5.49 -7.87
N GLU A 98 -15.23 -4.63 -8.86
CA GLU A 98 -16.17 -4.31 -9.93
C GLU A 98 -16.52 -5.53 -10.80
N ALA A 99 -15.53 -6.37 -11.14
CA ALA A 99 -15.73 -7.59 -11.92
C ALA A 99 -16.45 -8.70 -11.13
N LEU A 100 -16.32 -8.76 -9.80
CA LEU A 100 -16.97 -9.79 -8.96
C LEU A 100 -18.49 -9.88 -9.18
N LEU A 101 -19.13 -8.73 -9.40
CA LEU A 101 -20.58 -8.62 -9.63
C LEU A 101 -21.07 -9.38 -10.86
N HIS A 102 -20.16 -9.76 -11.75
CA HIS A 102 -20.45 -10.41 -13.01
C HIS A 102 -19.89 -11.84 -13.08
N CYS A 103 -19.34 -12.35 -11.99
CA CYS A 103 -18.87 -13.74 -11.95
C CYS A 103 -20.06 -14.70 -12.01
N ARG A 104 -19.92 -15.75 -12.82
CA ARG A 104 -20.95 -16.79 -12.98
C ARG A 104 -21.20 -17.59 -11.70
N PHE A 105 -20.16 -17.79 -10.89
CA PHE A 105 -20.18 -18.61 -9.68
C PHE A 105 -19.95 -17.72 -8.46
N SER A 106 -20.67 -17.99 -7.37
CA SER A 106 -20.56 -17.26 -6.11
C SER A 106 -19.30 -17.59 -5.31
N ASP A 107 -18.69 -18.75 -5.57
CA ASP A 107 -17.49 -19.31 -4.95
C ASP A 107 -16.29 -19.29 -5.93
N CYS A 108 -16.33 -18.39 -6.92
CA CYS A 108 -15.28 -18.26 -7.91
C CYS A 108 -13.93 -17.94 -7.26
N THR A 109 -12.92 -18.76 -7.52
CA THR A 109 -11.54 -18.48 -7.11
C THR A 109 -10.84 -17.56 -8.10
N HIS A 110 -11.48 -17.18 -9.20
CA HIS A 110 -10.95 -16.26 -10.20
C HIS A 110 -9.66 -16.72 -10.88
N THR A 111 -9.38 -18.04 -10.89
CA THR A 111 -8.09 -18.60 -11.33
C THR A 111 -8.19 -19.61 -12.47
N HIS A 112 -9.33 -20.29 -12.64
CA HIS A 112 -9.52 -21.32 -13.67
C HIS A 112 -10.97 -21.42 -14.18
N GLU A 113 -11.90 -20.72 -13.52
CA GLU A 113 -13.34 -20.92 -13.70
C GLU A 113 -13.84 -20.42 -15.07
N PRO A 114 -14.66 -21.22 -15.77
CA PRO A 114 -15.23 -20.82 -17.04
C PRO A 114 -16.26 -19.70 -16.86
N GLY A 115 -16.08 -18.60 -17.60
CA GLY A 115 -16.96 -17.43 -17.50
C GLY A 115 -16.70 -16.57 -16.26
N CYS A 116 -15.52 -16.67 -15.65
CA CYS A 116 -15.10 -15.74 -14.61
C CYS A 116 -14.90 -14.33 -15.17
N ALA A 117 -15.65 -13.37 -14.65
CA ALA A 117 -15.58 -11.98 -15.09
C ALA A 117 -14.24 -11.30 -14.78
N VAL A 118 -13.51 -11.72 -13.74
CA VAL A 118 -12.16 -11.22 -13.45
C VAL A 118 -11.19 -11.61 -14.56
N ILE A 119 -11.25 -12.87 -15.02
CA ILE A 119 -10.40 -13.38 -16.10
C ILE A 119 -10.72 -12.70 -17.42
N GLU A 120 -12.00 -12.51 -17.73
CA GLU A 120 -12.42 -11.75 -18.91
C GLU A 120 -11.99 -10.28 -18.82
N ALA A 121 -12.09 -9.65 -17.64
CA ALA A 121 -11.63 -8.28 -17.44
C ALA A 121 -10.10 -8.12 -17.62
N ILE A 122 -9.31 -9.16 -17.33
CA ILE A 122 -7.87 -9.18 -17.64
C ILE A 122 -7.65 -9.27 -19.17
N LYS A 123 -8.37 -10.17 -19.86
CA LYS A 123 -8.29 -10.30 -21.33
C LYS A 123 -8.69 -9.00 -22.04
N ASP A 124 -9.69 -8.31 -21.51
CA ASP A 124 -10.17 -7.01 -21.97
C ASP A 124 -9.25 -5.84 -21.58
N LYS A 125 -8.15 -6.09 -20.86
CA LYS A 125 -7.21 -5.07 -20.33
C LYS A 125 -7.85 -4.06 -19.37
N LYS A 126 -9.00 -4.41 -18.77
CA LYS A 126 -9.64 -3.63 -17.69
C LYS A 126 -8.92 -3.84 -16.36
N ILE A 127 -8.34 -5.03 -16.17
CA ILE A 127 -7.46 -5.34 -15.04
C ILE A 127 -6.05 -5.52 -15.56
N HIS A 128 -5.10 -4.75 -15.01
CA HIS A 128 -3.71 -4.86 -15.41
C HIS A 128 -3.10 -6.19 -14.90
N PRO A 129 -2.33 -6.94 -15.71
CA PRO A 129 -1.76 -8.22 -15.30
C PRO A 129 -0.94 -8.17 -13.99
N GLU A 130 -0.16 -7.10 -13.78
CA GLU A 130 0.60 -6.95 -12.52
C GLU A 130 -0.28 -6.74 -11.29
N ARG A 131 -1.46 -6.11 -11.48
CA ARG A 131 -2.45 -5.95 -10.41
C ARG A 131 -3.06 -7.30 -10.05
N TYR A 132 -3.43 -8.09 -11.07
CA TYR A 132 -3.91 -9.45 -10.88
C TYR A 132 -2.86 -10.37 -10.20
N ARG A 133 -1.59 -10.31 -10.60
CA ARG A 133 -0.51 -11.04 -9.89
C ARG A 133 -0.37 -10.61 -8.42
N SER A 134 -0.47 -9.31 -8.15
CA SER A 134 -0.42 -8.80 -6.78
C SER A 134 -1.61 -9.28 -5.95
N TYR A 135 -2.79 -9.35 -6.56
CA TYR A 135 -3.99 -9.92 -5.97
C TYR A 135 -3.81 -11.40 -5.63
N LEU A 136 -3.33 -12.22 -6.57
CA LEU A 136 -3.11 -13.65 -6.36
C LEU A 136 -2.13 -13.92 -5.21
N ARG A 137 -1.03 -13.16 -5.14
CA ARG A 137 -0.07 -13.25 -4.04
C ARG A 137 -0.70 -12.92 -2.68
N LEU A 138 -1.56 -11.90 -2.62
CA LEU A 138 -2.25 -11.54 -1.38
C LEU A 138 -3.37 -12.53 -1.01
N ARG A 139 -3.92 -13.22 -2.00
CA ARG A 139 -4.88 -14.32 -1.84
C ARG A 139 -4.22 -15.68 -1.61
N GLU A 140 -2.90 -15.70 -1.46
CA GLU A 140 -2.08 -16.90 -1.25
C GLU A 140 -2.25 -17.97 -2.36
N VAL A 141 -2.56 -17.54 -3.58
CA VAL A 141 -2.65 -18.41 -4.76
C VAL A 141 -1.28 -18.52 -5.41
N GLU A 142 -0.80 -19.75 -5.57
CA GLU A 142 0.43 -20.03 -6.33
C GLU A 142 0.21 -19.77 -7.83
N GLU A 143 0.94 -18.80 -8.39
CA GLU A 143 0.82 -18.40 -9.80
C GLU A 143 1.05 -19.58 -10.77
N ASP A 144 1.93 -20.52 -10.42
CA ASP A 144 2.26 -21.72 -11.22
C ASP A 144 1.09 -22.70 -11.38
N LYS A 145 0.02 -22.54 -10.58
CA LYS A 145 -1.20 -23.36 -10.66
C LYS A 145 -2.26 -22.77 -11.60
N ILE A 146 -1.98 -21.63 -12.25
CA ILE A 146 -2.94 -20.93 -13.11
C ILE A 146 -2.71 -21.30 -14.58
N PRO A 147 -3.69 -21.94 -15.26
CA PRO A 147 -3.46 -22.60 -16.56
C PRO A 147 -3.08 -21.71 -17.75
N TRP A 148 -3.18 -20.38 -17.62
CA TRP A 148 -3.02 -19.42 -18.72
C TRP A 148 -2.05 -18.29 -18.41
N PHE A 149 -1.29 -18.45 -17.31
CA PHE A 149 -0.11 -17.62 -17.09
C PHE A 149 1.09 -18.10 -17.89
#